data_AF-A0A7J2SVE3-F1
#
_entry.id   AF-A0A7J2SVE3-F1
#
_cell.length_a   1.000
_cell.length_b   1.000
_cell.length_c   1.000
_cell.angle_alpha   90.00
_cell.angle_beta   90.00
_cell.angle_gamma   90.00
#
_symmetry.space_group_name_H-M   'P 1'
#
loop_
_entity.id
_entity.type
_entity.pdbx_description
1 polymer ?
#
loop_
_entity_poly.entity_id
_entity_poly.type
_entity_poly.pdbx_seq_one_letter_code
_entity_poly.pdbx_strand_id
1 'polypeptide(L)' 'MVTVYDVPVTEFIERLAKELQKFEEIKPPEWAAYVKTGAHKERPPQREDWWYI' A
#
# COMPACT_ATOMS: atom_id res chain seq x y z
N MET A 1 6.64 25.49 9.62
CA MET A 1 5.60 24.45 9.68
C MET A 1 5.94 23.45 8.60
N VAL A 2 6.16 22.18 8.94
CA VAL A 2 6.52 21.15 7.95
C VAL A 2 5.23 20.58 7.38
N THR A 3 5.14 20.50 6.06
CA THR A 3 3.99 20.00 5.30
C THR A 3 4.33 18.68 4.63
N VAL A 4 3.31 17.97 4.12
CA VAL A 4 3.49 16.68 3.40
C VAL A 4 4.37 16.85 2.16
N TYR A 5 4.49 18.06 1.61
CA TYR A 5 5.32 18.35 0.44
C TYR A 5 6.81 18.52 0.78
N ASP A 6 7.15 18.67 2.06
CA ASP A 6 8.52 18.92 2.51
C ASP A 6 9.28 17.61 2.82
N VAL A 7 8.61 16.45 2.70
CA VAL A 7 9.18 15.12 2.98
C VAL A 7 9.36 14.32 1.69
N PRO A 8 10.42 13.48 1.61
CA PRO A 8 10.57 12.54 0.50
C PRO A 8 9.36 11.61 0.40
N VAL A 9 8.69 11.65 -0.75
CA VAL A 9 7.42 10.94 -1.00
C VAL A 9 7.56 9.44 -0.78
N THR A 10 8.66 8.84 -1.26
CA THR A 10 8.92 7.40 -1.11
C THR A 10 9.00 6.99 0.36
N GLU A 11 9.74 7.76 1.18
CA GLU A 11 9.90 7.44 2.60
C GLU A 11 8.61 7.68 3.38
N PHE A 12 7.84 8.70 3.01
CA PHE A 12 6.52 8.95 3.58
C PHE A 12 5.55 7.79 3.31
N ILE A 13 5.47 7.31 2.06
CA ILE A 13 4.59 6.18 1.68
C ILE A 13 4.97 4.92 2.44
N GLU A 14 6.26 4.57 2.54
CA GLU A 14 6.68 3.38 3.28
C GLU A 14 6.36 3.43 4.77
N ARG A 15 6.50 4.61 5.40
CA ARG A 15 6.14 4.78 6.81
C ARG A 15 4.63 4.73 7.00
N LEU A 16 3.87 5.36 6.11
CA LEU A 16 2.41 5.34 6.15
C LEU A 16 1.87 3.91 5.99
N ALA A 17 2.39 3.15 5.03
CA ALA A 17 2.02 1.75 4.82
C ALA A 17 2.21 0.90 6.08
N LYS A 18 3.33 1.09 6.80
CA LYS A 18 3.62 0.41 8.07
C LYS A 18 2.67 0.83 9.19
N GLU A 19 2.27 2.10 9.26
CA GLU A 19 1.27 2.54 10.23
C GLU A 19 -0.11 1.96 9.88
N LEU A 20 -0.53 1.99 8.61
CA LEU A 20 -1.81 1.45 8.15
C LEU A 20 -1.97 -0.04 8.46
N GLN A 21 -0.89 -0.83 8.38
CA GLN A 21 -0.90 -2.25 8.76
C GLN A 21 -1.25 -2.50 10.24
N LYS A 22 -1.00 -1.52 11.12
CA LYS A 22 -1.32 -1.65 12.56
C LYS A 22 -2.80 -1.39 12.84
N PHE A 23 -3.53 -0.75 11.93
CA PHE A 23 -4.95 -0.47 12.09
C PHE A 23 -5.77 -1.68 11.68
N GLU A 24 -6.51 -2.24 12.64
CA GLU A 24 -7.33 -3.44 12.38
C GLU A 24 -8.51 -3.18 11.45
N GLU A 25 -8.89 -1.93 11.26
CA GLU A 25 -9.96 -1.49 10.34
C GLU A 25 -9.52 -1.54 8.88
N ILE A 26 -8.21 -1.49 8.61
CA ILE A 26 -7.64 -1.41 7.25
C ILE A 26 -7.03 -2.77 6.88
N LYS A 27 -7.73 -3.86 7.18
CA LYS A 27 -7.27 -5.20 6.78
C LYS A 27 -7.49 -5.41 5.28
N PRO A 28 -6.55 -6.08 4.57
CA PRO A 28 -6.74 -6.40 3.18
C PRO A 28 -7.88 -7.43 3.07
N PRO A 29 -8.81 -7.26 2.13
CA PRO A 29 -9.86 -8.23 1.91
C PRO A 29 -9.28 -9.54 1.35
N GLU A 30 -9.95 -10.67 1.58
CA GLU A 30 -9.43 -12.01 1.22
C GLU A 30 -9.09 -12.15 -0.28
N TRP A 31 -9.81 -11.46 -1.16
CA TRP A 31 -9.55 -11.49 -2.60
C TRP A 31 -8.28 -10.75 -3.01
N ALA A 32 -7.72 -9.86 -2.17
CA ALA A 32 -6.54 -9.07 -2.50
C ALA A 32 -5.29 -9.93 -2.73
N ALA A 33 -5.24 -11.14 -2.19
CA ALA A 33 -4.13 -12.07 -2.42
C ALA A 33 -4.15 -12.73 -3.81
N TYR A 34 -5.29 -12.75 -4.50
CA TYR A 34 -5.49 -13.56 -5.71
C TYR A 34 -5.70 -12.75 -6.98
N VAL A 35 -5.99 -11.45 -6.85
CA VAL A 35 -6.32 -10.59 -8.00
C VAL A 35 -5.10 -9.87 -8.56
N LYS A 36 -5.19 -9.55 -9.85
CA LYS A 36 -4.35 -8.54 -10.48
C LYS A 36 -4.88 -7.13 -10.15
N THR A 37 -3.98 -6.15 -10.06
CA THR A 37 -4.34 -4.76 -9.72
C THR A 37 -5.14 -4.04 -10.82
N GLY A 38 -5.23 -4.61 -12.02
CA GLY A 38 -6.06 -4.07 -13.09
C GLY A 38 -6.12 -4.96 -14.32
N ALA A 39 -7.09 -4.72 -15.20
CA ALA A 39 -7.29 -5.50 -16.43
C ALA A 39 -6.04 -5.53 -17.33
N HIS A 40 -5.28 -4.43 -17.35
CA HIS A 40 -4.06 -4.22 -18.14
C HIS A 40 -2.81 -4.92 -17.60
N LYS A 41 -2.86 -5.53 -16.40
CA LYS A 41 -1.74 -6.29 -15.84
C LYS A 41 -1.90 -7.76 -16.18
N GLU A 42 -0.81 -8.40 -16.59
CA GLU A 42 -0.76 -9.85 -16.84
C GLU A 42 -0.39 -10.64 -15.60
N ARG A 43 0.31 -10.02 -14.65
CA ARG A 43 0.80 -10.66 -13.42
C ARG A 43 0.22 -9.99 -12.17
N PRO A 44 0.01 -10.76 -11.10
CA PRO A 44 -0.35 -10.18 -9.81
C PRO A 44 0.78 -9.30 -9.27
N PRO A 45 0.46 -8.38 -8.34
CA PRO A 45 1.48 -7.62 -7.62
C PRO A 45 2.44 -8.58 -6.89
N GLN A 46 3.75 -8.35 -7.04
CA GLN A 46 4.80 -9.19 -6.41
C GLN A 46 5.03 -8.82 -4.94
N ARG A 47 4.57 -7.65 -4.52
CA ARG A 47 4.80 -7.10 -3.19
C ARG A 47 3.67 -7.55 -2.27
N GLU A 48 3.98 -8.15 -1.13
CA GLU A 48 2.97 -8.70 -0.20
C GLU A 48 2.15 -7.59 0.49
N ASP A 49 2.79 -6.46 0.79
CA ASP A 49 2.18 -5.25 1.36
C ASP A 49 1.59 -4.31 0.31
N TRP A 50 1.36 -4.78 -0.93
CA TRP A 50 0.86 -3.93 -2.02
C TRP A 50 -0.47 -3.25 -1.71
N TRP A 51 -1.30 -3.82 -0.84
CA TRP A 51 -2.58 -3.23 -0.44
C TRP A 51 -2.41 -1.92 0.34
N TYR A 52 -1.25 -1.72 0.97
CA TYR A 52 -0.97 -0.58 1.85
C TYR A 52 -0.13 0.52 1.19
N ILE A 53 0.22 0.37 -0.08
CA ILE A 53 1.20 1.20 -0.82
C ILE A 53 0.58 1.71 -2.12
#